data_AF-A0A6V8PTD3-F1
#
_entry.id   AF-A0A6V8PTD3-F1
#
_cell.length_a   1.000
_cell.length_b   1.000
_cell.length_c   1.000
_cell.angle_alpha   90.00
_cell.angle_beta   90.00
_cell.angle_gamma   90.00
#
_symmetry.space_group_name_H-M   'P 1'
#
loop_
_entity.id
_entity.type
_entity.pdbx_description
1 polymer ?
#
loop_
_entity_poly.entity_id
_entity_poly.type
_entity_poly.pdbx_seq_one_letter_code
_entity_poly.pdbx_strand_id
1 'polypeptide(L)'
;ARKLGLNKDVLQIARRDNEEQSLEIAEMLVRSAAVEVVVIESVAALVPRSGIGGDMGDSFVGLQARLMSQALRKLSGTISKSKTTAIFINQLREKIGVMFGNPEVTPGGRALKFYTSNRLDIRKGKSLKKGEEVIGNRVKVKCLSPLSGTTFSLPGRLYLGDREGTGSSKPSRNDLLSFGIF
;
A
#
# COMPACT_ATOMS: atom_id res chain seq x y z
N ALA A 1 14.07 -8.61 3.20
CA ALA A 1 13.84 -9.72 2.27
C ALA A 1 14.30 -11.08 2.83
N ARG A 2 15.60 -11.42 2.82
CA ARG A 2 16.09 -12.76 3.26
C ARG A 2 15.72 -13.08 4.73
N LYS A 3 15.81 -12.08 5.60
CA LYS A 3 15.34 -12.09 6.99
C LYS A 3 13.80 -12.14 7.15
N LEU A 4 13.04 -12.32 6.08
CA LEU A 4 11.57 -12.45 6.11
C LEU A 4 11.12 -13.77 5.48
N GLY A 5 12.06 -14.66 5.17
CA GLY A 5 11.77 -15.87 4.40
C GLY A 5 11.48 -15.61 2.93
N LEU A 6 11.70 -14.40 2.40
CA LEU A 6 11.50 -14.13 0.98
C LEU A 6 12.61 -14.79 0.15
N ASN A 7 12.21 -15.66 -0.78
CA ASN A 7 13.08 -16.20 -1.80
C ASN A 7 13.40 -15.10 -2.83
N LYS A 8 14.68 -14.75 -2.97
CA LYS A 8 15.13 -13.69 -3.88
C LYS A 8 15.11 -14.13 -5.35
N ASP A 9 15.21 -15.42 -5.61
CA ASP A 9 15.33 -15.95 -6.98
C ASP A 9 13.99 -15.87 -7.74
N VAL A 10 12.89 -15.84 -6.99
CA VAL A 10 11.52 -15.67 -7.51
C VAL A 10 10.99 -14.25 -7.32
N LEU A 11 11.71 -13.38 -6.60
CA LEU A 11 11.29 -12.01 -6.33
C LEU A 11 11.79 -11.07 -7.44
N GLN A 12 10.88 -10.66 -8.31
CA GLN A 12 11.16 -9.66 -9.33
C GLN A 12 10.95 -8.25 -8.74
N ILE A 13 11.97 -7.39 -8.86
CA ILE A 13 11.91 -5.99 -8.42
C ILE A 13 11.97 -5.10 -9.65
N ALA A 14 10.91 -4.34 -9.90
CA ALA A 14 10.89 -3.33 -10.93
C ALA A 14 10.95 -1.93 -10.28
N ARG A 15 12.05 -1.21 -10.50
CA ARG A 15 12.15 0.21 -10.16
C ARG A 15 11.96 1.03 -11.43
N ARG A 16 11.09 2.02 -11.40
CA ARG A 16 10.80 2.88 -12.55
C ARG A 16 10.82 4.34 -12.17
N ASP A 17 11.10 5.17 -13.15
CA ASP A 17 11.28 6.62 -12.98
C ASP A 17 9.95 7.36 -12.98
N ASN A 18 8.88 6.76 -13.52
CA ASN A 18 7.53 7.33 -13.50
C ASN A 18 6.45 6.28 -13.17
N GLU A 19 5.31 6.78 -12.70
CA GLU A 19 4.18 5.96 -12.27
C GLU A 19 3.50 5.18 -13.38
N GLU A 20 3.28 5.84 -14.51
CA GLU A 20 2.50 5.30 -15.62
C GLU A 20 3.14 4.00 -16.07
N GLN A 21 4.46 3.99 -16.22
CA GLN A 21 5.22 2.78 -16.53
C GLN A 21 5.10 1.72 -15.44
N SER A 22 5.12 2.11 -14.16
CA SER A 22 4.98 1.16 -13.05
C SER A 22 3.63 0.44 -13.08
N LEU A 23 2.56 1.19 -13.31
CA LEU A 23 1.20 0.66 -13.39
C LEU A 23 0.96 -0.12 -14.69
N GLU A 24 1.54 0.30 -15.81
CA GLU A 24 1.51 -0.44 -17.08
C GLU A 24 2.23 -1.79 -16.98
N ILE A 25 3.41 -1.82 -16.35
CA ILE A 25 4.15 -3.07 -16.14
C ILE A 25 3.38 -3.99 -15.20
N ALA A 26 2.81 -3.45 -14.11
CA ALA A 26 1.95 -4.24 -13.23
C ALA A 26 0.76 -4.83 -14.01
N GLU A 27 0.13 -4.05 -14.88
CA GLU A 27 -0.96 -4.53 -15.73
C GLU A 27 -0.51 -5.63 -16.69
N MET A 28 0.64 -5.47 -17.34
CA MET A 28 1.22 -6.47 -18.24
C MET A 28 1.55 -7.78 -17.50
N LEU A 29 2.16 -7.69 -16.32
CA LEU A 29 2.50 -8.86 -15.50
C LEU A 29 1.23 -9.61 -15.07
N VAL A 30 0.22 -8.90 -14.57
CA VAL A 30 -1.08 -9.49 -14.21
C VAL A 30 -1.74 -10.13 -15.43
N ARG A 31 -1.73 -9.45 -16.59
CA ARG A 31 -2.34 -9.96 -17.83
C ARG A 31 -1.66 -11.22 -18.33
N SER A 32 -0.33 -11.30 -18.21
CA SER A 32 0.44 -12.47 -18.62
C SER A 32 0.22 -13.69 -17.71
N ALA A 33 -0.44 -13.51 -16.57
CA ALA A 33 -0.58 -14.52 -15.51
C ALA A 33 0.77 -15.10 -15.02
N ALA A 34 1.88 -14.39 -15.27
CA ALA A 34 3.23 -14.81 -14.87
C ALA A 34 3.48 -14.61 -13.36
N VAL A 35 2.60 -13.89 -12.67
CA VAL A 35 2.74 -13.58 -11.23
C VAL A 35 1.45 -13.87 -10.49
N GLU A 36 1.57 -14.48 -9.31
CA GLU A 36 0.44 -14.71 -8.41
C GLU A 36 0.19 -13.53 -7.47
N VAL A 37 1.24 -12.74 -7.18
CA VAL A 37 1.15 -11.56 -6.32
C VAL A 37 1.96 -10.42 -6.95
N VAL A 38 1.35 -9.24 -7.03
CA VAL A 38 2.05 -7.99 -7.40
C VAL A 38 1.90 -6.98 -6.26
N VAL A 39 3.02 -6.39 -5.83
CA VAL A 39 3.06 -5.38 -4.78
C VAL A 39 3.48 -4.05 -5.37
N ILE A 40 2.70 -2.99 -5.11
CA ILE A 40 2.96 -1.63 -5.59
C ILE A 40 3.26 -0.75 -4.36
N GLU A 41 4.54 -0.47 -4.15
CA GLU A 41 5.06 0.36 -3.06
C GLU A 41 5.66 1.66 -3.59
N SER A 42 5.13 2.85 -3.31
CA SER A 42 3.84 3.12 -2.67
C SER A 42 3.08 4.18 -3.46
N VAL A 43 1.75 4.20 -3.32
CA VAL A 43 0.87 5.17 -3.99
C VAL A 43 1.18 6.62 -3.59
N ALA A 44 1.90 6.86 -2.50
CA ALA A 44 2.32 8.19 -2.08
C ALA A 44 3.56 8.70 -2.84
N ALA A 45 4.42 7.80 -3.30
CA ALA A 45 5.65 8.09 -4.04
C ALA A 45 5.43 8.15 -5.56
N LEU A 46 4.22 7.84 -5.97
CA LEU A 46 3.74 7.90 -7.32
C LEU A 46 3.74 9.41 -7.76
N VAL A 47 4.75 9.75 -8.58
CA VAL A 47 5.01 10.90 -9.50
C VAL A 47 4.46 10.86 -10.95
N PRO A 48 3.36 11.50 -11.39
CA PRO A 48 2.97 11.41 -12.81
C PRO A 48 4.02 12.10 -13.69
N ARG A 49 4.19 11.68 -14.96
CA ARG A 49 5.26 12.22 -15.82
C ARG A 49 5.24 13.74 -15.93
N SER A 50 4.04 14.32 -16.09
CA SER A 50 3.86 15.78 -16.15
C SER A 50 4.21 16.49 -14.84
N GLY A 51 4.19 15.80 -13.70
CA GLY A 51 4.65 16.33 -12.42
C GLY A 51 6.16 16.19 -12.19
N ILE A 52 6.85 15.31 -12.90
CA ILE A 52 8.31 15.14 -12.80
C ILE A 52 9.05 16.24 -13.57
N GLY A 53 8.50 16.68 -14.70
CA GLY A 53 9.08 17.76 -15.52
C GLY A 53 8.57 19.16 -15.18
N GLY A 54 7.70 19.30 -14.18
CA GLY A 54 7.18 20.58 -13.73
C GLY A 54 8.10 21.26 -12.71
N ASP A 55 7.99 22.58 -12.60
CA ASP A 55 8.77 23.34 -11.64
C ASP A 55 8.16 23.25 -10.23
N MET A 56 9.00 23.46 -9.20
CA MET A 56 8.51 23.53 -7.83
C MET A 56 7.58 24.73 -7.67
N GLY A 57 6.31 24.47 -7.38
CA GLY A 57 5.28 25.50 -7.26
C GLY A 57 4.18 25.37 -8.32
N ASP A 58 4.40 24.56 -9.36
CA ASP A 58 3.39 24.27 -10.35
C ASP A 58 2.21 23.50 -9.75
N SER A 59 1.01 23.91 -10.15
CA SER A 59 -0.24 23.38 -9.61
C SER A 59 -0.74 22.21 -10.46
N PHE A 60 -0.53 20.99 -9.96
CA PHE A 60 -1.01 19.75 -10.60
C PHE A 60 -2.21 19.15 -9.86
N VAL A 61 -3.28 19.95 -9.70
CA VAL A 61 -4.46 19.55 -8.92
C VAL A 61 -5.13 18.29 -9.52
N GLY A 62 -5.21 17.23 -8.71
CA GLY A 62 -5.95 16.01 -9.05
C GLY A 62 -5.30 15.11 -10.10
N LEU A 63 -4.09 15.42 -10.56
CA LEU A 63 -3.38 14.66 -11.59
C LEU A 63 -3.18 13.19 -11.17
N GLN A 64 -2.64 12.98 -9.98
CA GLN A 64 -2.43 11.64 -9.40
C GLN A 64 -3.76 10.88 -9.22
N ALA A 65 -4.83 11.56 -8.78
CA ALA A 65 -6.13 10.94 -8.59
C ALA A 65 -6.77 10.47 -9.92
N ARG A 66 -6.56 11.23 -11.00
CA ARG A 66 -7.02 10.88 -12.35
C ARG A 66 -6.24 9.69 -12.91
N LEU A 67 -4.91 9.70 -12.78
CA LEU A 67 -4.05 8.60 -13.20
C LEU A 67 -4.44 7.30 -12.49
N MET A 68 -4.58 7.33 -11.15
CA MET A 68 -5.01 6.17 -10.36
C MET A 68 -6.39 5.67 -10.79
N SER A 69 -7.35 6.55 -11.05
CA SER A 69 -8.69 6.15 -11.50
C SER A 69 -8.66 5.43 -12.86
N GLN A 70 -7.82 5.89 -13.78
CA GLN A 70 -7.66 5.27 -15.10
C GLN A 70 -6.93 3.92 -15.00
N ALA A 71 -5.82 3.88 -14.26
CA ALA A 71 -5.01 2.69 -14.09
C ALA A 71 -5.79 1.57 -13.37
N LEU A 72 -6.46 1.89 -12.26
CA LEU A 72 -7.24 0.90 -11.50
C LEU A 72 -8.42 0.35 -12.29
N ARG A 73 -9.06 1.15 -13.15
CA ARG A 73 -10.12 0.66 -14.05
C ARG A 73 -9.59 -0.42 -15.01
N LYS A 74 -8.41 -0.23 -15.58
CA LYS A 74 -7.76 -1.21 -16.47
C LYS A 74 -7.26 -2.44 -15.71
N LEU A 75 -6.59 -2.21 -14.58
CA LEU A 75 -6.06 -3.25 -13.71
C LEU A 75 -7.17 -4.15 -13.15
N SER A 76 -8.27 -3.59 -12.64
CA SER A 76 -9.39 -4.35 -12.08
C SER A 76 -10.01 -5.33 -13.10
N GLY A 77 -10.16 -4.89 -14.35
CA GLY A 77 -10.66 -5.76 -15.43
C GLY A 77 -9.70 -6.89 -15.79
N THR A 78 -8.39 -6.71 -15.56
CA THR A 78 -7.36 -7.72 -15.81
C THR A 78 -7.22 -8.67 -14.62
N ILE A 79 -7.22 -8.12 -13.39
CA ILE A 79 -7.10 -8.87 -12.14
C ILE A 79 -8.26 -9.85 -12.00
N SER A 80 -9.51 -9.43 -12.27
CA SER A 80 -10.70 -10.29 -12.17
C SER A 80 -10.69 -11.51 -13.11
N LYS A 81 -9.87 -11.47 -14.16
CA LYS A 81 -9.69 -12.58 -15.12
C LYS A 81 -8.43 -13.40 -14.84
N SER A 82 -7.59 -12.94 -13.92
CA SER A 82 -6.34 -13.58 -13.52
C SER A 82 -6.49 -14.25 -12.15
N LYS A 83 -5.49 -15.05 -11.75
CA LYS A 83 -5.36 -15.52 -10.36
C LYS A 83 -4.35 -14.68 -9.57
N THR A 84 -4.13 -13.44 -10.00
CA THR A 84 -3.14 -12.54 -9.40
C THR A 84 -3.78 -11.67 -8.34
N THR A 85 -3.20 -11.62 -7.15
CA THR A 85 -3.55 -10.64 -6.12
C THR A 85 -2.68 -9.40 -6.27
N ALA A 86 -3.32 -8.23 -6.44
CA ALA A 86 -2.61 -6.95 -6.41
C ALA A 86 -2.68 -6.34 -5.01
N ILE A 87 -1.54 -5.90 -4.50
CA ILE A 87 -1.36 -5.30 -3.17
C ILE A 87 -0.81 -3.89 -3.34
N PHE A 88 -1.63 -2.89 -3.06
CA PHE A 88 -1.18 -1.50 -3.05
C PHE A 88 -0.77 -1.08 -1.64
N ILE A 89 0.44 -0.55 -1.48
CA ILE A 89 0.89 0.08 -0.25
C ILE A 89 0.63 1.58 -0.34
N ASN A 90 0.01 2.14 0.69
CA ASN A 90 -0.23 3.57 0.79
C ASN A 90 0.09 4.07 2.19
N GLN A 91 0.30 5.39 2.31
CA GLN A 91 0.54 6.08 3.57
C GLN A 91 -0.70 6.89 3.93
N LEU A 92 -0.95 7.10 5.22
CA LEU A 92 -1.93 8.11 5.65
C LEU A 92 -1.29 9.49 5.69
N ARG A 93 -2.08 10.47 5.29
CA ARG A 93 -1.82 11.90 5.41
C ARG A 93 -2.97 12.53 6.17
N GLU A 94 -2.74 13.69 6.75
CA GLU A 94 -3.81 14.49 7.35
C GLU A 94 -4.29 15.54 6.34
N LYS A 95 -5.61 15.64 6.18
CA LYS A 95 -6.22 16.69 5.38
C LYS A 95 -6.33 17.96 6.20
N ILE A 96 -5.62 19.01 5.78
CA ILE A 96 -5.71 20.34 6.39
C ILE A 96 -7.13 20.89 6.21
N GLY A 97 -7.68 21.52 7.25
CA GLY A 97 -8.97 22.19 7.22
C GLY A 97 -10.18 21.32 7.59
N VAL A 98 -9.98 20.09 8.05
CA VAL A 98 -11.05 19.27 8.63
C VAL A 98 -11.22 19.64 10.10
N MET A 99 -12.27 20.41 10.43
CA MET A 99 -12.58 20.81 11.80
C MET A 99 -13.39 19.77 12.59
N PHE A 100 -14.04 18.82 11.91
CA PHE A 100 -14.85 17.76 12.52
C PHE A 100 -14.72 16.45 11.74
N GLY A 101 -14.62 15.32 12.47
CA GLY A 101 -14.46 13.97 11.89
C GLY A 101 -13.01 13.49 11.81
N ASN A 102 -12.77 12.37 11.13
CA ASN A 102 -11.41 11.83 10.95
C ASN A 102 -10.68 12.62 9.83
N PRO A 103 -9.57 13.32 10.13
CA PRO A 103 -8.80 14.07 9.12
C PRO A 103 -7.90 13.17 8.25
N GLU A 104 -7.77 11.88 8.57
CA GLU A 104 -6.90 10.97 7.85
C GLU A 104 -7.41 10.67 6.42
N VAL A 105 -6.51 10.82 5.45
CA VAL A 105 -6.75 10.58 4.03
C VAL A 105 -5.57 9.82 3.41
N THR A 106 -5.82 9.09 2.32
CA THR A 106 -4.78 8.42 1.54
C THR A 106 -4.50 9.17 0.23
N PRO A 107 -3.24 9.31 -0.20
CA PRO A 107 -2.85 9.77 -1.54
C PRO A 107 -3.47 8.95 -2.68
N GLY A 108 -3.48 9.50 -3.90
CA GLY A 108 -4.03 8.83 -5.08
C GLY A 108 -5.56 8.94 -5.25
N GLY A 109 -6.20 9.84 -4.52
CA GLY A 109 -7.65 10.09 -4.61
C GLY A 109 -8.50 8.97 -3.99
N ARG A 110 -9.75 8.83 -4.45
CA ARG A 110 -10.71 7.87 -3.89
C ARG A 110 -10.78 6.54 -4.63
N ALA A 111 -10.19 6.42 -5.82
CA ALA A 111 -10.35 5.25 -6.67
C ALA A 111 -9.93 3.96 -5.96
N LEU A 112 -8.76 3.95 -5.33
CA LEU A 112 -8.28 2.78 -4.59
C LEU A 112 -9.25 2.32 -3.50
N LYS A 113 -10.00 3.23 -2.86
CA LYS A 113 -10.99 2.85 -1.85
C LYS A 113 -12.15 2.05 -2.43
N PHE A 114 -12.58 2.33 -3.66
CA PHE A 114 -13.74 1.70 -4.28
C PHE A 114 -13.41 0.43 -5.05
N TYR A 115 -12.20 0.39 -5.62
CA TYR A 115 -11.75 -0.72 -6.45
C TYR A 115 -11.21 -1.90 -5.63
N THR A 116 -10.89 -1.70 -4.35
CA THR A 116 -10.27 -2.72 -3.50
C THR A 116 -11.29 -3.61 -2.80
N SER A 117 -11.02 -4.91 -2.79
CA SER A 117 -11.84 -5.93 -2.13
C SER A 117 -11.71 -5.83 -0.61
N ASN A 118 -10.47 -5.64 -0.12
CA ASN A 118 -10.16 -5.42 1.28
C ASN A 118 -9.21 -4.24 1.45
N ARG A 119 -9.41 -3.46 2.52
CA ARG A 119 -8.51 -2.43 3.01
C ARG A 119 -8.02 -2.77 4.40
N LEU A 120 -6.72 -2.95 4.57
CA LEU A 120 -6.14 -3.19 5.89
C LEU A 120 -5.60 -1.87 6.43
N ASP A 121 -6.05 -1.39 7.58
CA ASP A 121 -5.42 -0.27 8.31
C ASP A 121 -4.48 -0.87 9.36
N ILE A 122 -3.18 -0.65 9.18
CA ILE A 122 -2.12 -1.19 10.03
C ILE A 122 -1.56 -0.08 10.91
N ARG A 123 -1.69 -0.26 12.23
CA ARG A 123 -1.18 0.69 13.22
C ARG A 123 -0.18 0.02 14.15
N LYS A 124 0.92 0.72 14.37
CA LYS A 124 1.86 0.39 15.43
C LYS A 124 1.19 0.63 16.79
N GLY A 125 1.15 -0.41 17.61
CA GLY A 125 0.71 -0.38 18.99
C GLY A 125 1.88 -0.27 19.95
N LYS A 126 1.71 -0.80 21.17
CA LYS A 126 2.72 -0.74 22.23
C LYS A 126 3.99 -1.51 21.86
N SER A 127 5.13 -0.96 22.23
CA SER A 127 6.42 -1.65 22.17
C SER A 127 6.42 -2.86 23.11
N LEU A 128 6.95 -3.97 22.64
CA LEU A 128 7.17 -5.18 23.42
C LEU A 128 8.57 -5.11 24.02
N LYS A 129 8.68 -5.32 25.33
CA LYS A 129 9.94 -5.27 26.07
C LYS A 129 10.21 -6.60 26.76
N LYS A 130 11.47 -7.01 26.82
CA LYS A 130 11.96 -8.11 27.67
C LYS A 130 13.04 -7.52 28.58
N GLY A 131 12.68 -7.25 29.84
CA GLY A 131 13.50 -6.39 30.71
C GLY A 131 13.51 -4.95 30.17
N GLU A 132 14.71 -4.37 30.01
CA GLU A 132 14.89 -3.03 29.45
C GLU A 132 14.93 -3.00 27.91
N GLU A 133 15.13 -4.15 27.27
CA GLU A 133 15.32 -4.23 25.82
C GLU A 133 13.98 -4.26 25.07
N VAL A 134 13.84 -3.39 24.07
CA VAL A 134 12.69 -3.39 23.16
C VAL A 134 12.89 -4.47 22.11
N ILE A 135 12.15 -5.56 22.24
CA ILE A 135 12.24 -6.72 21.35
C ILE A 135 11.34 -6.61 20.11
N GLY A 136 10.40 -5.65 20.08
CA GLY A 136 9.51 -5.47 18.94
C GLY A 136 8.34 -4.54 19.21
N ASN A 137 7.37 -4.54 18.30
CA ASN A 137 6.13 -3.76 18.44
C ASN A 137 4.91 -4.65 18.23
N ARG A 138 3.88 -4.47 19.06
CA ARG A 138 2.56 -5.01 18.77
C ARG A 138 1.97 -4.21 17.62
N VAL A 139 1.34 -4.88 16.67
CA VAL A 139 0.65 -4.23 15.56
C VAL A 139 -0.84 -4.53 15.66
N LYS A 140 -1.67 -3.51 15.41
CA LYS A 140 -3.12 -3.68 15.27
C LYS A 140 -3.45 -3.56 13.78
N VAL A 141 -4.15 -4.56 13.26
CA VAL A 141 -4.63 -4.58 11.88
C VAL A 141 -6.14 -4.55 11.90
N LYS A 142 -6.73 -3.53 11.28
CA LYS A 142 -8.17 -3.39 11.11
C LYS A 142 -8.50 -3.67 9.65
N CYS A 143 -9.31 -4.69 9.39
CA CYS A 143 -9.81 -4.94 8.04
C CYS A 143 -11.08 -4.13 7.80
N LEU A 144 -11.11 -3.41 6.69
CA LEU A 144 -12.19 -2.59 6.19
C LEU A 144 -12.55 -3.15 4.81
N SER A 145 -13.65 -3.89 4.69
CA SER A 145 -14.10 -4.33 3.37
C SER A 145 -15.13 -3.34 2.81
N PRO A 146 -14.86 -2.70 1.66
CA PRO A 146 -15.86 -1.86 0.99
C PRO A 146 -17.06 -2.66 0.47
N LEU A 147 -16.86 -3.94 0.12
CA LEU A 147 -17.86 -4.82 -0.48
C LEU A 147 -18.88 -5.35 0.54
N SER A 148 -18.43 -5.77 1.73
CA SER A 148 -19.32 -6.35 2.75
C SER A 148 -19.80 -5.33 3.79
N GLY A 149 -19.32 -4.08 3.71
CA GLY A 149 -19.56 -3.05 4.74
C GLY A 149 -19.03 -3.41 6.13
N THR A 150 -18.39 -4.57 6.27
CA THR A 150 -18.05 -5.17 7.55
C THR A 150 -16.62 -4.81 7.90
N THR A 151 -16.46 -4.29 9.11
CA THR A 151 -15.16 -4.06 9.72
C THR A 151 -14.90 -5.16 10.73
N PHE A 152 -13.82 -5.91 10.55
CA PHE A 152 -13.38 -6.86 11.56
C PHE A 152 -11.93 -6.55 11.97
N SER A 153 -11.69 -6.53 13.27
CA SER A 153 -10.36 -6.45 13.83
C SER A 153 -9.91 -7.89 14.06
N LEU A 154 -8.94 -8.38 13.29
CA LEU A 154 -8.34 -9.66 13.60
C LEU A 154 -7.48 -9.50 14.86
N PRO A 155 -7.74 -10.24 15.95
CA PRO A 155 -6.84 -10.28 17.10
C PRO A 155 -5.60 -11.13 16.74
N GLY A 156 -4.80 -10.66 15.79
CA GLY A 156 -3.51 -11.24 15.46
C GLY A 156 -2.42 -10.61 16.33
N ARG A 157 -1.56 -11.45 16.93
CA ARG A 157 -0.28 -10.97 17.46
C ARG A 157 0.72 -10.97 16.32
N LEU A 158 0.73 -9.93 15.48
CA LEU A 158 1.82 -9.73 14.53
C LEU A 158 2.99 -9.12 15.30
N TYR A 159 3.99 -9.96 15.59
CA TYR A 159 5.24 -9.54 16.22
C TYR A 159 6.17 -8.99 15.14
N LEU A 160 6.28 -7.67 15.03
CA LEU A 160 7.38 -7.04 14.32
C LEU A 160 8.56 -6.95 15.31
N GLY A 161 9.28 -8.06 15.44
CA GLY A 161 10.40 -8.21 16.36
C GLY A 161 11.75 -7.96 15.68
N ASP A 162 12.63 -7.24 16.39
CA ASP A 162 14.03 -7.05 16.01
C ASP A 162 14.89 -7.90 16.97
N ARG A 163 14.86 -9.21 16.76
CA ARG A 163 15.92 -10.14 17.17
C ARG A 163 15.94 -11.24 16.12
N GLU A 164 17.02 -11.24 15.34
CA GLU A 164 17.34 -12.30 14.38
C GLU A 164 16.21 -12.67 13.40
N GLY A 165 15.84 -11.69 12.58
CA GLY A 165 15.48 -11.98 11.19
C GLY A 165 14.11 -12.61 10.93
N THR A 166 13.03 -12.03 11.48
CA THR A 166 11.65 -12.33 11.05
C THR A 166 10.73 -11.10 10.90
N GLY A 167 11.22 -9.86 11.05
CA GLY A 167 10.37 -8.66 11.04
C GLY A 167 10.46 -7.82 9.76
N SER A 168 9.32 -7.59 9.08
CA SER A 168 9.19 -6.60 7.99
C SER A 168 9.81 -5.28 8.43
N SER A 169 10.45 -4.56 7.50
CA SER A 169 11.13 -3.28 7.74
C SER A 169 10.35 -2.40 8.71
N LYS A 170 11.08 -1.81 9.69
CA LYS A 170 10.55 -0.89 10.70
C LYS A 170 9.45 -0.01 10.07
N PRO A 171 8.17 -0.16 10.45
CA PRO A 171 7.20 0.86 10.09
C PRO A 171 7.67 2.15 10.77
N SER A 172 7.96 3.15 9.95
CA SER A 172 8.20 4.51 10.38
C SER A 172 6.99 4.97 11.21
N ARG A 173 7.17 6.01 12.04
CA ARG A 173 6.18 6.47 13.03
C ARG A 173 4.76 6.70 12.47
N ASN A 174 4.60 6.81 11.15
CA ASN A 174 3.34 7.05 10.44
C ASN A 174 3.06 6.09 9.27
N ASP A 175 3.69 4.90 9.19
CA ASP A 175 3.43 3.94 8.10
C ASP A 175 2.09 3.22 8.31
N LEU A 176 1.02 3.98 8.07
CA LEU A 176 -0.35 3.49 8.02
C LEU A 176 -0.56 2.85 6.65
N LEU A 177 -0.14 1.58 6.55
CA LEU A 177 -0.25 0.80 5.33
C LEU A 177 -1.72 0.53 5.06
N SER A 178 -2.32 1.16 4.04
CA SER A 178 -3.62 0.77 3.53
C SER A 178 -3.44 -0.22 2.39
N PHE A 179 -3.60 -1.52 2.66
CA PHE A 179 -3.52 -2.53 1.61
C PHE A 179 -4.77 -2.51 0.76
N GLY A 180 -4.66 -2.17 -0.51
CA GLY A 180 -5.70 -2.51 -1.47
C GLY A 180 -5.48 -3.93 -1.95
N ILE A 181 -6.23 -4.91 -1.42
CA ILE A 181 -6.22 -6.28 -1.96
C ILE A 181 -7.32 -6.32 -3.01
N PHE A 182 -6.91 -6.53 -4.26
CA PHE A 182 -7.82 -6.85 -5.35
C PHE A 182 -8.03 -8.36 -5.40
#